data_AF-A0AAW0DRX7-F1
#
_entry.id   AF-A0AAW0DRX7-F1
#
_cell.length_a   1.000
_cell.length_b   1.000
_cell.length_c   1.000
_cell.angle_alpha   90.00
_cell.angle_beta   90.00
_cell.angle_gamma   90.00
#
_symmetry.space_group_name_H-M   'P 1'
#
loop_
_entity.id
_entity.type
_entity.pdbx_description
1 polymer ?
#
loop_
_entity_poly.entity_id
_entity_poly.type
_entity_poly.pdbx_seq_one_letter_code
_entity_poly.pdbx_strand_id
1 'polypeptide(L)'
;MFTAPALLLGLSARLLLSYASGAGAEQNFRDFFMIGLWEGVLWCTVKNHDLAIPAAIGIAAKEFIEFNFTHNSFRSIISLLGIVIGAIGTDLLSGIIDTPSETKRSSSKSHHHSSSGNIRSHERERERERERERGKGKKSERVLDTLVPLPTVTEMFDFVLHASMSPLQREVAALRARASLADSERRRFKEEKKWAKADGNLERAKELKWQVKRYSALMKSFHREADNKLLEAASGSRPKLPTIEEKNDTAPGTSNGHYKPRSDLPTVSVDISPSQVKSAIRVNVR
;
A
#
# COMPACT_ATOMS: atom_id res chain seq x y z
N MET A 1 3.10 5.38 24.34
CA MET A 1 3.34 4.91 25.74
C MET A 1 2.34 5.42 26.80
N PHE A 2 1.62 6.55 26.64
CA PHE A 2 0.64 7.01 27.66
C PHE A 2 -0.81 6.55 27.45
N THR A 3 -1.06 5.70 26.45
CA THR A 3 -2.40 5.25 26.06
C THR A 3 -3.00 4.24 27.04
N ALA A 4 -2.19 3.27 27.48
CA ALA A 4 -2.65 2.23 28.40
C ALA A 4 -3.07 2.77 29.79
N PRO A 5 -2.33 3.71 30.43
CA PRO A 5 -2.78 4.34 31.67
C PRO A 5 -4.07 5.15 31.53
N ALA A 6 -4.25 5.84 30.39
CA ALA A 6 -5.46 6.62 30.13
C ALA A 6 -6.70 5.74 29.96
N LEU A 7 -6.57 4.60 29.28
CA LEU A 7 -7.63 3.60 29.17
C LEU A 7 -7.96 3.00 30.53
N LEU A 8 -6.95 2.67 31.35
CA LEU A 8 -7.15 2.14 32.69
C LEU A 8 -7.90 3.13 33.59
N LEU A 9 -7.54 4.42 33.55
CA LEU A 9 -8.25 5.47 34.29
C LEU A 9 -9.70 5.67 33.81
N GLY A 10 -9.93 5.70 32.50
CA GLY A 10 -11.29 5.83 31.97
C GLY A 10 -12.17 4.63 32.31
N LEU A 11 -11.61 3.42 32.26
CA LEU A 11 -12.34 2.17 32.51
C LEU A 11 -12.59 1.93 34.00
N SER A 12 -11.62 2.27 34.87
CA SER A 12 -11.80 2.26 36.32
C SER A 12 -12.83 3.28 36.79
N ALA A 13 -12.83 4.50 36.25
CA ALA A 13 -13.86 5.50 36.54
C ALA A 13 -15.27 5.00 36.13
N ARG A 14 -15.38 4.34 34.97
CA ARG A 14 -16.65 3.77 34.50
C ARG A 14 -17.13 2.58 35.35
N LEU A 15 -16.21 1.76 35.83
CA LEU A 15 -16.48 0.68 36.78
C LEU A 15 -16.99 1.22 38.12
N LEU A 16 -16.29 2.20 38.70
CA LEU A 16 -16.72 2.88 39.93
C LEU A 16 -18.11 3.51 39.77
N LEU A 17 -18.38 4.14 38.62
CA LEU A 17 -19.69 4.71 38.34
C LEU A 17 -20.77 3.64 38.20
N SER A 18 -20.45 2.51 37.56
CA SER A 18 -21.39 1.39 37.40
C SER A 18 -21.66 0.71 38.74
N TYR A 19 -20.64 0.58 39.61
CA TYR A 19 -20.78 0.05 40.97
C TYR A 19 -21.63 0.98 41.84
N ALA A 20 -21.38 2.29 41.79
CA ALA A 20 -22.16 3.29 42.53
C ALA A 20 -23.62 3.37 42.06
N SER A 21 -23.88 3.15 40.76
CA SER A 21 -25.22 3.22 40.18
C SER A 21 -26.02 1.91 40.31
N GLY A 22 -25.36 0.79 40.61
CA GLY A 22 -25.92 -0.56 40.50
C GLY A 22 -26.23 -1.25 41.83
N ALA A 23 -26.21 -0.56 42.97
CA ALA A 23 -26.22 -1.13 44.32
C ALA A 23 -27.48 -1.95 44.76
N GLY A 24 -28.32 -2.42 43.83
CA GLY A 24 -29.47 -3.27 44.14
C GLY A 24 -29.95 -4.21 43.03
N ALA A 25 -29.26 -4.29 41.89
CA ALA A 25 -29.63 -5.18 40.79
C ALA A 25 -28.77 -6.45 40.80
N GLU A 26 -29.39 -7.61 40.58
CA GLU A 26 -28.75 -8.93 40.54
C GLU A 26 -27.41 -8.91 39.79
N GLN A 27 -26.41 -9.66 40.30
CA GLN A 27 -25.07 -9.78 39.72
C GLN A 27 -25.16 -10.15 38.23
N ASN A 28 -25.13 -9.13 37.39
CA ASN A 28 -25.39 -9.29 35.98
C ASN A 28 -24.10 -9.75 35.30
N PHE A 29 -24.25 -10.58 34.25
CA PHE A 29 -23.18 -11.02 33.34
C PHE A 29 -22.16 -9.91 33.02
N ARG A 30 -22.65 -8.69 32.86
CA ARG A 30 -21.87 -7.49 32.56
C ARG A 30 -20.80 -7.19 33.60
N ASP A 31 -21.06 -7.42 34.88
CA ASP A 31 -20.14 -7.07 35.95
C ASP A 31 -18.91 -7.98 35.93
N PHE A 32 -19.11 -9.29 35.78
CA PHE A 32 -18.02 -10.26 35.61
C PHE A 32 -17.20 -9.97 34.36
N PHE A 33 -17.86 -9.63 33.25
CA PHE A 33 -17.19 -9.24 32.02
C PHE A 33 -16.34 -7.98 32.19
N MET A 34 -16.86 -6.95 32.86
CA MET A 34 -16.15 -5.68 33.09
C MET A 34 -14.95 -5.85 34.02
N ILE A 35 -15.04 -6.75 35.01
CA ILE A 35 -13.92 -7.10 35.89
C ILE A 35 -12.82 -7.80 35.07
N GLY A 36 -13.16 -8.81 34.28
CA GLY A 36 -12.20 -9.49 33.41
C GLY A 36 -11.55 -8.54 32.40
N LEU A 37 -12.35 -7.64 31.81
CA LEU A 37 -11.86 -6.59 30.90
C LEU A 37 -10.83 -5.68 31.59
N TRP A 38 -11.09 -5.27 32.83
CA TRP A 38 -10.17 -4.44 33.61
C TRP A 38 -8.87 -5.18 33.95
N GLU A 39 -8.95 -6.46 34.32
CA GLU A 39 -7.77 -7.29 34.57
C GLU A 39 -6.92 -7.50 33.30
N GLY A 40 -7.57 -7.68 32.14
CA GLY A 40 -6.87 -7.75 30.85
C GLY A 40 -6.12 -6.45 30.51
N VAL A 41 -6.70 -5.29 30.81
CA VAL A 41 -6.05 -3.99 30.63
C VAL A 41 -4.89 -3.80 31.62
N LEU A 42 -5.09 -4.19 32.89
CA LEU A 42 -4.06 -4.16 33.93
C LEU A 42 -2.87 -5.06 33.58
N TRP A 43 -3.12 -6.23 33.00
CA TRP A 43 -2.07 -7.12 32.50
C TRP A 43 -1.19 -6.42 31.44
N CYS A 44 -1.80 -5.74 30.48
CA CYS A 44 -1.07 -5.02 29.44
C CYS A 44 -0.22 -3.85 29.99
N THR A 45 -0.62 -3.19 31.07
CA THR A 45 0.20 -2.14 31.70
C THR A 45 1.38 -2.72 32.47
N VAL A 46 1.16 -3.81 33.21
CA VAL A 46 2.19 -4.44 34.04
C VAL A 46 3.20 -5.23 33.20
N LYS A 47 2.82 -5.74 32.01
CA LYS A 47 3.71 -6.46 31.08
C LYS A 47 4.98 -5.70 30.72
N ASN A 48 4.96 -4.36 30.78
CA ASN A 48 6.12 -3.51 30.49
C ASN A 48 7.08 -3.34 31.69
N HIS A 49 6.71 -3.85 32.87
CA HIS A 49 7.52 -3.83 34.08
C HIS A 49 7.97 -5.26 34.45
N ASP A 50 9.07 -5.41 35.19
CA ASP A 50 9.56 -6.71 35.70
C ASP A 50 8.58 -7.41 36.66
N LEU A 51 7.45 -6.77 36.97
CA LEU A 51 6.34 -7.29 37.75
C LEU A 51 5.34 -8.13 36.93
N ALA A 52 5.59 -8.35 35.64
CA ALA A 52 4.72 -9.16 34.78
C ALA A 52 4.51 -10.58 35.33
N ILE A 53 5.57 -11.25 35.76
CA ILE A 53 5.51 -12.62 36.28
C ILE A 53 4.64 -12.72 37.54
N PRO A 54 4.87 -11.94 38.62
CA PRO A 54 4.04 -12.02 39.81
C PRO A 54 2.58 -11.61 39.56
N ALA A 55 2.32 -10.65 38.67
CA ALA A 55 0.96 -10.29 38.28
C ALA A 55 0.24 -11.45 37.57
N ALA A 56 0.95 -12.20 36.72
CA ALA A 56 0.39 -13.34 35.99
C ALA A 56 -0.03 -14.44 36.96
N ILE A 57 0.85 -14.72 37.91
CA ILE A 57 0.62 -15.72 38.95
C ILE A 57 -0.55 -15.28 39.84
N GLY A 58 -0.65 -13.99 40.18
CA GLY A 58 -1.75 -13.45 40.96
C GLY A 58 -3.11 -13.61 40.27
N ILE A 59 -3.19 -13.26 38.98
CA ILE A 59 -4.42 -13.40 38.18
C ILE A 59 -4.80 -14.87 38.03
N ALA A 60 -3.82 -15.74 37.68
CA ALA A 60 -4.06 -17.16 37.51
C ALA A 60 -4.50 -17.84 38.83
N ALA A 61 -3.86 -17.49 39.95
CA ALA A 61 -4.22 -17.99 41.27
C ALA A 61 -5.62 -17.54 41.69
N LYS A 62 -5.97 -16.26 41.43
CA LYS A 62 -7.30 -15.73 41.70
C LYS A 62 -8.37 -16.49 40.90
N GLU A 63 -8.21 -16.60 39.58
CA GLU A 63 -9.14 -17.34 38.71
C GLU A 63 -9.25 -18.81 39.14
N PHE A 64 -8.14 -19.43 39.54
CA PHE A 64 -8.16 -20.80 40.03
C PHE A 64 -8.94 -20.94 41.33
N ILE A 65 -8.77 -20.01 42.29
CA ILE A 65 -9.55 -19.99 43.53
C ILE A 65 -11.03 -19.78 43.22
N GLU A 66 -11.36 -18.82 42.37
CA GLU A 66 -12.75 -18.49 42.02
C GLU A 66 -13.45 -19.64 41.29
N PHE A 67 -12.73 -20.29 40.37
CA PHE A 67 -13.20 -21.49 39.66
C PHE A 67 -13.48 -22.66 40.61
N ASN A 68 -12.58 -22.93 41.57
CA ASN A 68 -12.76 -24.03 42.52
C ASN A 68 -13.85 -23.74 43.55
N PHE A 69 -13.99 -22.50 44.03
CA PHE A 69 -14.93 -22.18 45.12
C PHE A 69 -16.36 -21.94 44.67
N THR A 70 -16.58 -21.35 43.49
CA THR A 70 -17.95 -20.96 43.09
C THR A 70 -18.68 -22.02 42.25
N HIS A 71 -17.99 -23.06 41.76
CA HIS A 71 -18.50 -24.11 40.85
C HIS A 71 -19.25 -23.60 39.59
N ASN A 72 -19.31 -22.29 39.39
CA ASN A 72 -20.03 -21.66 38.30
C ASN A 72 -19.07 -21.45 37.14
N SER A 73 -18.78 -22.53 36.39
CA SER A 73 -17.88 -22.51 35.23
C SER A 73 -18.21 -21.38 34.24
N PHE A 74 -19.49 -21.03 34.12
CA PHE A 74 -19.93 -19.95 33.24
C PHE A 74 -19.35 -18.58 33.64
N ARG A 75 -19.26 -18.27 34.95
CA ARG A 75 -18.69 -17.00 35.43
C ARG A 75 -17.21 -16.87 35.08
N SER A 76 -16.45 -17.95 35.28
CA SER A 76 -15.03 -18.00 34.94
C SER A 76 -14.80 -17.93 33.42
N ILE A 77 -15.64 -18.56 32.60
CA ILE A 77 -15.54 -18.43 31.13
C ILE A 77 -15.74 -16.97 30.70
N ILE A 78 -16.67 -16.25 31.33
CA ILE A 78 -16.96 -14.84 31.01
C ILE A 78 -15.84 -13.93 31.47
N SER A 79 -15.30 -14.12 32.68
CA SER A 79 -14.16 -13.34 33.15
C SER A 79 -12.96 -13.56 32.25
N LEU A 80 -12.65 -14.82 31.90
CA LEU A 80 -11.58 -15.19 30.99
C LEU A 80 -11.77 -14.56 29.60
N LEU A 81 -13.00 -14.58 29.06
CA LEU A 81 -13.32 -13.90 27.81
C LEU A 81 -13.10 -12.38 27.90
N GLY A 82 -13.48 -11.78 29.03
CA GLY A 82 -13.20 -10.38 29.34
C GLY A 82 -11.69 -10.07 29.35
N ILE A 83 -10.88 -10.92 29.98
CA ILE A 83 -9.41 -10.78 30.03
C ILE A 83 -8.81 -10.82 28.63
N VAL A 84 -9.20 -11.81 27.81
CA VAL A 84 -8.70 -11.97 26.44
C VAL A 84 -9.08 -10.77 25.57
N ILE A 85 -10.34 -10.33 25.63
CA ILE A 85 -10.81 -9.17 24.87
C ILE A 85 -10.12 -7.89 25.33
N GLY A 86 -9.93 -7.72 26.65
CA GLY A 86 -9.23 -6.56 27.22
C GLY A 86 -7.77 -6.49 26.75
N ALA A 87 -7.07 -7.63 26.74
CA ALA A 87 -5.69 -7.71 26.28
C ALA A 87 -5.56 -7.43 24.77
N ILE A 88 -6.35 -8.11 23.93
CA ILE A 88 -6.33 -7.93 22.48
C ILE A 88 -6.75 -6.50 22.12
N GLY A 89 -7.80 -5.98 22.76
CA GLY A 89 -8.27 -4.61 22.54
C GLY A 89 -7.20 -3.58 22.86
N THR A 90 -6.48 -3.76 23.97
CA THR A 90 -5.40 -2.86 24.37
C THR A 90 -4.23 -2.92 23.38
N ASP A 91 -3.83 -4.11 22.94
CA ASP A 91 -2.76 -4.27 21.94
C ASP A 91 -3.14 -3.66 20.59
N LEU A 92 -4.37 -3.82 20.14
CA LEU A 92 -4.89 -3.21 18.90
C LEU A 92 -4.96 -1.68 19.01
N LEU A 93 -5.46 -1.15 20.13
CA LEU A 93 -5.51 0.29 20.36
C LEU A 93 -4.10 0.89 20.47
N SER A 94 -3.17 0.22 21.14
CA SER A 94 -1.77 0.62 21.16
C SER A 94 -1.20 0.61 19.74
N GLY A 95 -1.49 -0.40 18.93
CA GLY A 95 -1.09 -0.44 17.52
C GLY A 95 -1.64 0.72 16.70
N ILE A 96 -2.92 1.08 16.84
CA ILE A 96 -3.56 2.16 16.08
C ILE A 96 -3.08 3.54 16.54
N ILE A 97 -2.89 3.74 17.84
CA ILE A 97 -2.48 5.04 18.39
C ILE A 97 -0.97 5.24 18.26
N ASP A 98 -0.18 4.19 18.51
CA ASP A 98 1.27 4.19 18.31
C ASP A 98 1.66 3.85 16.85
N THR A 99 0.72 3.83 15.90
CA THR A 99 1.05 4.18 14.51
C THR A 99 1.07 5.70 14.41
N PRO A 100 2.20 6.39 14.73
CA PRO A 100 2.32 7.77 14.32
C PRO A 100 2.12 7.75 12.82
N SER A 101 1.27 8.64 12.32
CA SER A 101 1.26 8.97 10.90
C SER A 101 2.71 9.28 10.53
N GLU A 102 3.40 8.32 9.91
CA GLU A 102 4.74 8.49 9.39
C GLU A 102 4.66 9.49 8.23
N THR A 103 4.50 10.76 8.60
CA THR A 103 4.94 11.90 7.82
C THR A 103 6.46 11.80 7.81
N LYS A 104 6.94 11.03 6.83
CA LYS A 104 8.34 10.84 6.42
C LYS A 104 9.25 12.01 6.85
N ARG A 105 9.81 11.93 8.06
CA ARG A 105 11.03 12.64 8.45
C ARG A 105 12.11 11.59 8.55
N SER A 106 12.67 11.26 7.39
CA SER A 106 13.95 10.57 7.31
C SER A 106 15.02 11.45 7.95
N SER A 107 15.34 11.19 9.21
CA SER A 107 16.58 11.67 9.83
C SER A 107 17.74 10.88 9.22
N SER A 108 18.17 11.32 8.04
CA SER A 108 19.49 11.02 7.50
C SER A 108 20.52 11.61 8.46
N LYS A 109 21.17 10.75 9.24
CA LYS A 109 22.30 11.13 10.07
C LYS A 109 23.47 11.41 9.13
N SER A 110 23.87 12.66 9.15
CA SER A 110 25.03 13.23 8.48
C SER A 110 26.33 12.50 8.84
N HIS A 111 27.10 12.12 7.82
CA HIS A 111 28.53 12.34 7.85
C HIS A 111 28.88 13.38 6.77
N HIS A 112 29.62 14.39 7.21
CA HIS A 112 30.18 15.49 6.43
C HIS A 112 30.83 15.00 5.12
N HIS A 113 30.57 15.70 4.01
CA HIS A 113 31.59 16.47 3.30
C HIS A 113 30.92 17.52 2.40
N SER A 114 31.55 18.69 2.38
CA SER A 114 31.18 19.97 1.79
C SER A 114 31.05 19.97 0.27
N SER A 115 29.97 20.58 -0.25
CA SER A 115 29.91 21.33 -1.52
C SER A 115 28.46 21.82 -1.71
N SER A 116 28.08 22.93 -1.09
CA SER A 116 28.08 24.26 -1.72
C SER A 116 27.19 24.36 -2.97
N GLY A 117 26.00 24.93 -2.77
CA GLY A 117 25.32 25.86 -3.70
C GLY A 117 24.69 25.29 -4.97
N ASN A 118 23.41 24.87 -4.91
CA ASN A 118 22.40 25.24 -5.95
C ASN A 118 20.97 24.68 -5.77
N ILE A 119 20.66 23.90 -4.73
CA ILE A 119 19.36 23.17 -4.70
C ILE A 119 18.18 24.01 -4.18
N ARG A 120 18.43 25.19 -3.59
CA ARG A 120 17.38 25.98 -2.92
C ARG A 120 16.42 26.75 -3.85
N SER A 121 16.66 26.74 -5.16
CA SER A 121 15.78 27.37 -6.15
C SER A 121 14.69 26.45 -6.70
N HIS A 122 14.93 25.12 -6.74
CA HIS A 122 14.04 24.21 -7.48
C HIS A 122 12.80 23.73 -6.69
N GLU A 123 12.84 23.81 -5.36
CA GLU A 123 11.72 23.37 -4.52
C GLU A 123 10.62 24.42 -4.41
N ARG A 124 10.99 25.71 -4.45
CA ARG A 124 10.04 26.85 -4.45
C ARG A 124 9.28 27.00 -5.78
N GLU A 125 9.81 26.44 -6.87
CA GLU A 125 9.18 26.49 -8.19
C GLU A 125 8.12 25.38 -8.35
N ARG A 126 8.36 24.18 -7.81
CA ARG A 126 7.38 23.08 -7.80
C ARG A 126 6.16 23.33 -6.92
N GLU A 127 6.29 24.16 -5.90
CA GLU A 127 5.16 24.53 -5.04
C GLU A 127 4.23 25.54 -5.74
N ARG A 128 4.78 26.49 -6.51
CA ARG A 128 4.02 27.45 -7.32
C ARG A 128 3.28 26.82 -8.50
N GLU A 129 3.79 25.71 -9.03
CA GLU A 129 3.15 24.98 -10.13
C GLU A 129 1.89 24.23 -9.66
N ARG A 130 1.91 23.66 -8.45
CA ARG A 130 0.75 22.95 -7.84
C ARG A 130 -0.39 23.90 -7.42
N GLU A 131 -0.08 25.14 -7.07
CA GLU A 131 -1.13 26.15 -6.79
C GLU A 131 -1.84 26.62 -8.07
N ARG A 132 -1.15 26.66 -9.21
CA ARG A 132 -1.76 27.05 -10.50
C ARG A 132 -2.71 25.99 -11.06
N GLU A 133 -2.49 24.71 -10.77
CA GLU A 133 -3.38 23.63 -11.21
C GLU A 133 -4.69 23.55 -10.38
N ARG A 134 -4.67 23.95 -9.11
CA ARG A 134 -5.88 23.95 -8.26
C ARG A 134 -6.86 25.10 -8.57
N GLY A 135 -6.43 26.12 -9.30
CA GLY A 135 -7.25 27.30 -9.63
C GLY A 135 -8.16 27.19 -10.86
N LYS A 136 -8.04 26.14 -11.69
CA LYS A 136 -8.74 26.05 -12.99
C LYS A 136 -9.80 24.95 -13.12
N GLY A 137 -10.13 24.24 -12.04
CA GLY A 137 -11.02 23.07 -12.05
C GLY A 137 -12.47 23.30 -11.61
N LYS A 138 -13.07 24.48 -11.84
CA LYS A 138 -14.50 24.72 -11.57
C LYS A 138 -15.20 25.34 -12.77
N LYS A 139 -15.46 24.55 -13.80
CA LYS A 139 -16.51 24.77 -14.82
C LYS A 139 -16.67 23.48 -15.64
N SER A 140 -17.92 23.04 -15.80
CA SER A 140 -18.38 21.72 -16.31
C SER A 140 -18.02 20.55 -15.38
N GLU A 141 -18.94 19.72 -14.92
CA GLU A 141 -20.01 19.11 -15.71
C GLU A 141 -21.14 18.66 -14.76
N ARG A 142 -22.35 19.20 -14.98
CA ARG A 142 -23.60 18.61 -14.49
C ARG A 142 -24.13 17.75 -15.64
N VAL A 143 -24.05 16.42 -15.57
CA VAL A 143 -24.93 15.54 -16.36
C VAL A 143 -25.21 14.25 -15.59
N LEU A 144 -26.46 14.15 -15.16
CA LEU A 144 -27.31 13.01 -14.79
C LEU A 144 -26.73 11.69 -14.26
N ASP A 145 -27.05 11.43 -12.99
CA ASP A 145 -27.56 10.14 -12.53
C ASP A 145 -28.82 9.76 -13.33
N THR A 146 -28.77 8.65 -14.06
CA THR A 146 -29.98 7.91 -14.44
C THR A 146 -29.65 6.42 -14.49
N LEU A 147 -30.26 5.69 -13.56
CA LEU A 147 -30.25 4.25 -13.42
C LEU A 147 -30.97 3.61 -14.62
N VAL A 148 -30.25 2.98 -15.55
CA VAL A 148 -30.78 1.96 -16.48
C VAL A 148 -29.73 0.86 -16.69
N PRO A 149 -30.09 -0.43 -16.57
CA PRO A 149 -29.19 -1.54 -16.87
C PRO A 149 -29.38 -1.98 -18.33
N LEU A 150 -28.34 -1.89 -19.18
CA LEU A 150 -27.98 -2.76 -20.34
C LEU A 150 -26.87 -2.11 -21.22
N PRO A 151 -26.22 -2.82 -22.16
CA PRO A 151 -24.76 -2.97 -22.23
C PRO A 151 -24.01 -1.94 -23.10
N THR A 152 -22.69 -1.88 -22.92
CA THR A 152 -21.70 -1.36 -23.91
C THR A 152 -21.68 0.16 -24.16
N VAL A 153 -21.72 0.98 -23.12
CA VAL A 153 -21.50 2.43 -23.24
C VAL A 153 -20.00 2.80 -23.26
N THR A 154 -19.13 1.92 -22.76
CA THR A 154 -17.67 2.17 -22.67
C THR A 154 -17.02 2.32 -24.06
N GLU A 155 -17.47 1.55 -25.06
CA GLU A 155 -16.88 1.62 -26.41
C GLU A 155 -17.32 2.87 -27.20
N MET A 156 -18.52 3.39 -26.94
CA MET A 156 -19.01 4.62 -27.59
C MET A 156 -18.27 5.87 -27.09
N PHE A 157 -17.87 5.91 -25.81
CA PHE A 157 -17.08 7.04 -25.28
C PHE A 157 -15.63 7.04 -25.76
N ASP A 158 -14.99 5.88 -25.88
CA ASP A 158 -13.64 5.78 -26.47
C ASP A 158 -13.64 6.25 -27.93
N PHE A 159 -14.67 5.91 -28.72
CA PHE A 159 -14.76 6.33 -30.11
C PHE A 159 -14.88 7.86 -30.26
N VAL A 160 -15.73 8.51 -29.45
CA VAL A 160 -15.97 9.96 -29.53
C VAL A 160 -14.76 10.77 -29.03
N LEU A 161 -14.05 10.31 -28.00
CA LEU A 161 -12.82 10.96 -27.51
C LEU A 161 -11.64 10.79 -28.47
N HIS A 162 -11.51 9.62 -29.11
CA HIS A 162 -10.41 9.35 -30.05
C HIS A 162 -10.59 9.96 -31.44
N ALA A 163 -11.81 10.32 -31.84
CA ALA A 163 -12.10 10.94 -33.14
C ALA A 163 -11.37 12.30 -33.32
N SER A 164 -11.14 13.04 -32.24
CA SER A 164 -10.44 14.35 -32.26
C SER A 164 -8.91 14.26 -32.23
N MET A 165 -8.34 13.10 -31.90
CA MET A 165 -6.89 12.93 -31.76
C MET A 165 -6.24 12.53 -33.08
N SER A 166 -5.07 13.12 -33.37
CA SER A 166 -4.22 12.67 -34.48
C SER A 166 -3.84 11.19 -34.31
N PRO A 167 -3.63 10.44 -35.39
CA PRO A 167 -3.26 9.02 -35.31
C PRO A 167 -2.08 8.75 -34.37
N LEU A 168 -1.07 9.62 -34.39
CA LEU A 168 0.10 9.52 -33.52
C LEU A 168 -0.23 9.80 -32.05
N GLN A 169 -1.09 10.77 -31.76
CA GLN A 169 -1.57 11.01 -30.40
C GLN A 169 -2.36 9.81 -29.87
N ARG A 170 -3.11 9.10 -30.71
CA ARG A 170 -3.80 7.85 -30.30
C ARG A 170 -2.80 6.77 -29.91
N GLU A 171 -1.72 6.61 -30.67
CA GLU A 171 -0.65 5.65 -30.32
C GLU A 171 0.02 6.00 -28.98
N VAL A 172 0.38 7.27 -28.78
CA VAL A 172 0.97 7.75 -27.52
C VAL A 172 0.01 7.55 -26.35
N ALA A 173 -1.28 7.86 -26.54
CA ALA A 173 -2.31 7.64 -25.54
C ALA A 173 -2.46 6.15 -25.20
N ALA A 174 -2.49 5.26 -26.20
CA ALA A 174 -2.55 3.82 -26.01
C ALA A 174 -1.31 3.28 -25.26
N LEU A 175 -0.11 3.75 -25.59
CA LEU A 175 1.12 3.37 -24.87
C LEU A 175 1.09 3.83 -23.41
N ARG A 176 0.61 5.05 -23.13
CA ARG A 176 0.43 5.54 -21.76
C ARG A 176 -0.63 4.76 -20.99
N ALA A 177 -1.73 4.38 -21.63
CA ALA A 177 -2.74 3.52 -21.03
C ALA A 177 -2.15 2.14 -20.65
N ARG A 178 -1.36 1.54 -21.55
CA ARG A 178 -0.62 0.29 -21.27
C ARG A 178 0.38 0.45 -20.13
N ALA A 179 1.08 1.57 -20.05
CA ALA A 179 1.98 1.87 -18.94
C ALA A 179 1.21 1.95 -17.60
N SER A 180 0.06 2.63 -17.59
CA SER A 180 -0.83 2.71 -16.42
C SER A 180 -1.33 1.34 -15.97
N LEU A 181 -1.70 0.48 -16.92
CA LEU A 181 -2.12 -0.91 -16.64
C LEU A 181 -0.96 -1.75 -16.08
N ALA A 182 0.25 -1.59 -16.61
CA ALA A 182 1.42 -2.25 -16.04
C ALA A 182 1.73 -1.77 -14.61
N ASP A 183 1.47 -0.50 -14.27
CA ASP A 183 1.66 0.02 -12.91
C ASP A 183 0.57 -0.44 -11.93
N SER A 184 -0.69 -0.58 -12.37
CA SER A 184 -1.75 -1.16 -11.52
C SER A 184 -1.43 -2.61 -11.16
N GLU A 185 -1.02 -3.43 -12.12
CA GLU A 185 -0.57 -4.80 -11.87
C GLU A 185 0.64 -4.84 -10.92
N ARG A 186 1.61 -3.95 -11.13
CA ARG A 186 2.76 -3.82 -10.23
C ARG A 186 2.34 -3.50 -8.78
N ARG A 187 1.34 -2.64 -8.57
CA ARG A 187 0.83 -2.32 -7.22
C ARG A 187 0.16 -3.55 -6.59
N ARG A 188 -0.71 -4.23 -7.35
CA ARG A 188 -1.35 -5.47 -6.93
C ARG A 188 -0.33 -6.52 -6.48
N PHE A 189 0.68 -6.82 -7.31
CA PHE A 189 1.72 -7.79 -6.94
C PHE A 189 2.55 -7.37 -5.73
N LYS A 190 2.72 -6.07 -5.46
CA LYS A 190 3.38 -5.60 -4.23
C LYS A 190 2.56 -5.90 -2.98
N GLU A 191 1.23 -5.76 -3.06
CA GLU A 191 0.32 -6.05 -1.97
C GLU A 191 0.23 -7.55 -1.72
N GLU A 192 0.03 -8.34 -2.76
CA GLU A 192 0.05 -9.81 -2.68
C GLU A 192 1.37 -10.32 -2.10
N LYS A 193 2.51 -9.70 -2.44
CA LYS A 193 3.81 -10.06 -1.86
C LYS A 193 3.86 -9.80 -0.35
N LYS A 194 3.25 -8.70 0.12
CA LYS A 194 3.17 -8.40 1.56
C LYS A 194 2.31 -9.44 2.26
N TRP A 195 1.16 -9.81 1.67
CA TRP A 195 0.28 -10.83 2.20
C TRP A 195 0.95 -12.20 2.26
N ALA A 196 1.62 -12.64 1.19
CA ALA A 196 2.37 -13.90 1.19
C ALA A 196 3.48 -13.94 2.25
N LYS A 197 4.14 -12.80 2.52
CA LYS A 197 5.14 -12.72 3.59
C LYS A 197 4.50 -12.80 4.98
N ALA A 198 3.35 -12.16 5.18
CA ALA A 198 2.61 -12.22 6.44
C ALA A 198 2.10 -13.64 6.74
N ASP A 199 1.72 -14.37 5.68
CA ASP A 199 1.29 -15.77 5.73
C ASP A 199 2.45 -16.77 5.92
N GLY A 200 3.71 -16.29 5.98
CA GLY A 200 4.89 -17.15 6.11
C GLY A 200 5.33 -17.86 4.81
N ASN A 201 4.64 -17.65 3.70
CA ASN A 201 4.98 -18.26 2.41
C ASN A 201 6.07 -17.46 1.67
N LEU A 202 7.33 -17.75 2.02
CA LEU A 202 8.50 -17.06 1.47
C LEU A 202 8.75 -17.33 -0.01
N GLU A 203 8.39 -18.52 -0.51
CA GLU A 203 8.59 -18.89 -1.92
C GLU A 203 7.68 -18.07 -2.82
N ARG A 204 6.39 -17.99 -2.49
CA ARG A 204 5.42 -17.14 -3.18
C ARG A 204 5.83 -15.67 -3.15
N ALA A 205 6.36 -15.19 -2.02
CA ALA A 205 6.87 -13.83 -1.92
C ALA A 205 8.09 -13.57 -2.83
N LYS A 206 8.95 -14.57 -3.09
CA LYS A 206 10.07 -14.47 -4.04
C LYS A 206 9.56 -14.39 -5.49
N GLU A 207 8.58 -15.20 -5.85
CA GLU A 207 7.97 -15.17 -7.19
C GLU A 207 7.29 -13.82 -7.47
N LEU A 208 6.46 -13.36 -6.54
CA LEU A 208 5.77 -12.05 -6.64
C LEU A 208 6.77 -10.89 -6.71
N LYS A 209 7.94 -10.99 -6.05
CA LYS A 209 9.03 -10.01 -6.20
C LYS A 209 9.56 -9.95 -7.63
N TRP A 210 9.68 -11.08 -8.31
CA TRP A 210 10.10 -11.12 -9.72
C TRP A 210 9.03 -10.49 -10.63
N GLN A 211 7.75 -10.80 -10.40
CA GLN A 211 6.64 -10.16 -11.13
C GLN A 211 6.65 -8.63 -10.98
N VAL A 212 6.81 -8.11 -9.75
CA VAL A 212 6.92 -6.66 -9.52
C VAL A 212 8.05 -6.03 -10.33
N LYS A 213 9.20 -6.71 -10.47
CA LYS A 213 10.32 -6.22 -11.29
C LYS A 213 9.95 -6.24 -12.77
N ARG A 214 9.36 -7.33 -13.25
CA ARG A 214 8.92 -7.49 -14.65
C ARG A 214 7.96 -6.38 -15.06
N TYR A 215 6.87 -6.18 -14.32
CA TYR A 215 5.90 -5.12 -14.62
C TYR A 215 6.48 -3.72 -14.45
N SER A 216 7.43 -3.52 -13.51
CA SER A 216 8.15 -2.26 -13.40
C SER A 216 9.05 -1.98 -14.62
N ALA A 217 9.65 -2.99 -15.23
CA ALA A 217 10.42 -2.84 -16.45
C ALA A 217 9.51 -2.57 -17.65
N LEU A 218 8.38 -3.31 -17.75
CA LEU A 218 7.39 -3.16 -18.80
C LEU A 218 6.73 -1.76 -18.81
N MET A 219 6.39 -1.24 -17.64
CA MET A 219 5.89 0.13 -17.48
C MET A 219 6.91 1.16 -18.01
N LYS A 220 8.20 0.99 -17.66
CA LYS A 220 9.26 1.89 -18.11
C LYS A 220 9.49 1.81 -19.62
N SER A 221 9.41 0.62 -20.22
CA SER A 221 9.55 0.48 -21.67
C SER A 221 8.43 1.20 -22.40
N PHE A 222 7.17 1.08 -21.94
CA PHE A 222 6.06 1.80 -22.54
C PHE A 222 6.17 3.32 -22.40
N HIS A 223 6.65 3.82 -21.25
CA HIS A 223 6.94 5.25 -21.12
C HIS A 223 8.01 5.72 -22.11
N ARG A 224 9.13 4.99 -22.21
CA ARG A 224 10.21 5.32 -23.15
C ARG A 224 9.73 5.29 -24.60
N GLU A 225 8.91 4.30 -24.95
CA GLU A 225 8.35 4.18 -26.30
C GLU A 225 7.37 5.33 -26.61
N ALA A 226 6.52 5.70 -25.66
CA ALA A 226 5.62 6.84 -25.79
C ALA A 226 6.40 8.16 -25.98
N ASP A 227 7.49 8.35 -25.22
CA ASP A 227 8.35 9.53 -25.32
C ASP A 227 9.10 9.56 -26.67
N ASN A 228 9.61 8.42 -27.14
CA ASN A 228 10.23 8.31 -28.46
C ASN A 228 9.26 8.67 -29.59
N LYS A 229 8.00 8.22 -29.51
CA LYS A 229 6.95 8.55 -30.48
C LYS A 229 6.60 10.04 -30.50
N LEU A 230 6.63 10.70 -29.34
CA LEU A 230 6.46 12.15 -29.26
C LEU A 230 7.63 12.91 -29.89
N LEU A 231 8.86 12.45 -29.70
CA LEU A 231 10.05 13.03 -30.34
C LEU A 231 10.01 12.83 -31.87
N GLU A 232 9.59 11.66 -32.33
CA GLU A 232 9.39 11.37 -33.76
C GLU A 232 8.40 12.35 -34.37
N ALA A 233 7.25 12.58 -33.72
CA ALA A 233 6.25 13.55 -34.15
C ALA A 233 6.79 14.99 -34.20
N ALA A 234 7.55 15.39 -33.18
CA ALA A 234 8.17 16.71 -33.13
C ALA A 234 9.23 16.87 -34.23
N SER A 235 9.98 15.81 -34.55
CA SER A 235 11.02 15.82 -35.59
C SER A 235 10.44 15.77 -37.01
N GLY A 236 9.35 15.05 -37.23
CA GLY A 236 8.65 14.95 -38.52
C GLY A 236 7.91 16.23 -38.94
N SER A 237 7.69 17.15 -38.01
CA SER A 237 7.11 18.48 -38.29
C SER A 237 8.13 19.49 -38.83
N ARG A 238 9.44 19.17 -38.89
CA ARG A 238 10.37 20.01 -39.64
C ARG A 238 10.21 19.69 -41.12
N PRO A 239 9.77 20.63 -41.97
CA PRO A 239 9.81 20.42 -43.41
C PRO A 239 11.26 20.11 -43.79
N LYS A 240 11.49 18.92 -44.33
CA LYS A 240 12.73 18.66 -45.07
C LYS A 240 12.76 19.66 -46.22
N LEU A 241 13.48 20.75 -46.03
CA LEU A 241 14.08 21.46 -47.15
C LEU A 241 14.83 20.41 -47.98
N PRO A 242 14.65 20.37 -49.31
CA PRO A 242 15.34 19.42 -50.16
C PRO A 242 16.84 19.65 -49.99
N THR A 243 17.49 18.72 -49.29
CA THR A 243 18.93 18.64 -49.18
C THR A 243 19.47 18.35 -50.58
N ILE A 244 20.15 19.34 -51.15
CA ILE A 244 21.00 19.20 -52.32
C ILE A 244 21.98 18.05 -52.02
N GLU A 245 22.02 17.07 -52.92
CA GLU A 245 23.01 15.99 -52.89
C GLU A 245 24.41 16.59 -52.83
N GLU A 246 25.09 16.45 -51.69
CA GLU A 246 26.52 16.68 -51.59
C GLU A 246 27.23 15.34 -51.46
N LYS A 247 27.97 15.07 -52.53
CA LYS A 247 28.75 13.90 -52.90
C LYS A 247 29.77 13.51 -51.82
N ASN A 248 29.79 12.22 -51.51
CA ASN A 248 30.82 11.54 -50.70
C ASN A 248 32.23 11.78 -51.26
N ASP A 249 33.18 12.06 -50.37
CA ASP A 249 34.55 11.53 -50.43
C ASP A 249 35.20 11.48 -49.02
N THR A 250 35.38 10.24 -48.53
CA THR A 250 36.53 9.64 -47.84
C THR A 250 37.37 10.45 -46.81
N ALA A 251 37.36 10.01 -45.53
CA ALA A 251 38.56 9.58 -44.77
C ALA A 251 38.23 9.17 -43.30
N PRO A 252 39.03 8.27 -42.67
CA PRO A 252 38.76 7.70 -41.35
C PRO A 252 39.39 8.53 -40.21
N GLY A 253 38.61 8.81 -39.16
CA GLY A 253 39.05 9.53 -37.97
C GLY A 253 38.73 8.76 -36.70
N THR A 254 39.74 8.11 -36.15
CA THR A 254 39.75 7.46 -34.83
C THR A 254 39.45 8.47 -33.71
N SER A 255 38.49 8.17 -32.84
CA SER A 255 38.38 8.85 -31.54
C SER A 255 37.80 7.90 -30.49
N ASN A 256 38.67 7.56 -29.55
CA ASN A 256 38.44 6.71 -28.39
C ASN A 256 37.34 7.28 -27.48
N GLY A 257 36.20 6.60 -27.42
CA GLY A 257 35.19 6.75 -26.38
C GLY A 257 35.09 5.47 -25.57
N HIS A 258 35.81 5.42 -24.44
CA HIS A 258 35.88 4.27 -23.54
C HIS A 258 34.55 4.07 -22.80
N TYR A 259 33.56 3.47 -23.45
CA TYR A 259 32.35 2.97 -22.80
C TYR A 259 32.66 1.63 -22.13
N LYS A 260 32.75 1.62 -20.79
CA LYS A 260 32.66 0.39 -20.00
C LYS A 260 31.25 -0.20 -20.17
N PRO A 261 31.08 -1.39 -20.76
CA PRO A 261 29.80 -2.09 -20.73
C PRO A 261 29.64 -2.64 -19.32
N ARG A 262 28.69 -2.06 -18.57
CA ARG A 262 28.36 -2.52 -17.22
C ARG A 262 27.27 -3.59 -17.33
N SER A 263 27.72 -4.83 -17.15
CA SER A 263 27.00 -6.03 -16.73
C SER A 263 25.88 -6.54 -17.64
N ASP A 264 26.23 -7.65 -18.29
CA ASP A 264 25.35 -8.70 -18.81
C ASP A 264 24.17 -8.96 -17.87
N LEU A 265 22.97 -8.61 -18.35
CA LEU A 265 21.75 -9.24 -17.87
C LEU A 265 21.46 -10.39 -18.84
N PRO A 266 21.30 -11.64 -18.36
CA PRO A 266 20.92 -12.74 -19.22
C PRO A 266 19.56 -12.40 -19.83
N THR A 267 19.56 -12.22 -21.14
CA THR A 267 18.34 -12.14 -21.93
C THR A 267 17.83 -13.57 -22.03
N VAL A 268 16.94 -13.94 -21.11
CA VAL A 268 16.21 -15.21 -21.16
C VAL A 268 15.13 -15.03 -22.23
N SER A 269 15.44 -15.45 -23.45
CA SER A 269 14.44 -15.71 -24.49
C SER A 269 13.62 -16.92 -24.03
N VAL A 270 12.42 -16.67 -23.52
CA VAL A 270 11.45 -17.74 -23.25
C VAL A 270 10.73 -18.02 -24.57
N ASP A 271 11.17 -19.07 -25.28
CA ASP A 271 10.40 -19.66 -26.37
C ASP A 271 9.15 -20.32 -25.78
N ILE A 272 8.04 -19.60 -25.78
CA ILE A 272 6.74 -20.17 -25.41
C ILE A 272 6.23 -20.90 -26.65
N SER A 273 6.50 -22.19 -26.72
CA SER A 273 5.91 -23.06 -27.74
C SER A 273 4.37 -23.05 -27.59
N PRO A 274 3.59 -22.69 -28.61
CA PRO A 274 2.14 -22.47 -28.51
C PRO A 274 1.31 -23.74 -28.23
N SER A 275 1.95 -24.91 -28.09
CA SER A 275 1.29 -26.20 -27.85
C SER A 275 0.87 -26.44 -26.39
N GLN A 276 1.32 -25.63 -25.42
CA GLN A 276 1.09 -25.88 -23.99
C GLN A 276 -0.13 -25.16 -23.37
N VAL A 277 -0.85 -24.30 -24.11
CA VAL A 277 -1.96 -23.50 -23.54
C VAL A 277 -3.31 -24.25 -23.51
N LYS A 278 -3.39 -25.48 -24.05
CA LYS A 278 -4.68 -26.16 -24.28
C LYS A 278 -5.14 -27.18 -23.22
N SER A 279 -4.39 -27.43 -22.15
CA SER A 279 -4.68 -28.59 -21.27
C SER A 279 -5.27 -28.28 -19.90
N ALA A 280 -5.54 -27.02 -19.53
CA ALA A 280 -5.95 -26.68 -18.16
C ALA A 280 -7.33 -26.01 -18.05
N ILE A 281 -8.36 -26.54 -18.74
CA ILE A 281 -9.77 -26.23 -18.42
C ILE A 281 -10.59 -27.52 -18.57
N ARG A 282 -10.63 -28.34 -17.52
CA ARG A 282 -11.73 -29.27 -17.27
C ARG A 282 -12.34 -28.88 -15.94
N VAL A 283 -13.36 -28.02 -16.01
CA VAL A 283 -14.24 -27.72 -14.89
C VAL A 283 -15.20 -28.90 -14.77
N ASN A 284 -15.07 -29.64 -13.68
CA ASN A 284 -15.98 -30.72 -13.33
C ASN A 284 -17.23 -30.07 -12.72
N VAL A 285 -18.32 -30.02 -13.48
CA VAL A 285 -19.63 -29.62 -12.96
C VAL A 285 -20.27 -30.87 -12.37
N ARG A 286 -20.58 -30.83 -11.07
CA ARG A 286 -21.35 -31.83 -10.36
C ARG A 286 -22.42 -31.15 -9.54
#